data_AF-A0A078S2G4-F1
#
_entry.id   AF-A0A078S2G4-F1
#
_cell.length_a   1.000
_cell.length_b   1.000
_cell.length_c   1.000
_cell.angle_alpha   90.00
_cell.angle_beta   90.00
_cell.angle_gamma   90.00
#
_symmetry.space_group_name_H-M   'P 1'
#
loop_
_entity.id
_entity.type
_entity.pdbx_description
1 polymer ?
#
loop_
_entity_poly.entity_id
_entity_poly.type
_entity_poly.pdbx_seq_one_letter_code
_entity_poly.pdbx_strand_id
1 'polypeptide(L)'
;FKIGKTKHCFQLSFDIMNVGNLINSKWGISKTNTVSNSNRILKYEGVKSATDLTPVFSMYKVNGEYPTKTYDTYQNYSECWKLQVGIRYVFN
;
A
#
# COMPACT_ATOMS: atom_id res chain seq x y z
N PHE A 1 -39.83 7.72 13.33
CA PHE A 1 -40.96 7.44 14.25
C PHE A 1 -41.45 8.76 14.85
N LYS A 2 -42.70 8.86 15.31
CA LYS A 2 -43.24 10.09 15.93
C LYS A 2 -43.42 9.86 17.42
N ILE A 3 -42.99 10.83 18.23
CA ILE A 3 -43.32 10.92 19.66
C ILE A 3 -44.01 12.27 19.86
N GLY A 4 -45.29 12.25 20.25
CA GLY A 4 -46.11 13.46 20.32
C GLY A 4 -46.24 14.17 18.95
N LYS A 5 -45.93 15.47 18.90
CA LYS A 5 -45.93 16.27 17.66
C LYS A 5 -44.59 16.22 16.90
N THR A 6 -43.55 15.69 17.53
CA THR A 6 -42.17 15.70 17.03
C THR A 6 -41.89 14.45 16.19
N LYS A 7 -41.32 14.64 14.99
CA LYS A 7 -40.94 13.55 14.08
C LYS A 7 -39.46 13.26 14.25
N HIS A 8 -39.16 12.10 14.82
CA HIS A 8 -37.81 11.56 14.98
C HIS A 8 -37.42 10.79 13.72
N CYS A 9 -36.30 11.16 13.08
CA CYS A 9 -35.78 10.44 11.91
C CYS A 9 -34.35 9.98 12.18
N PHE A 10 -34.15 8.67 12.22
CA PHE A 10 -32.81 8.05 12.16
C PHE A 10 -32.54 7.64 10.72
N GLN A 11 -31.38 8.01 10.22
CA GLN A 11 -30.85 7.57 8.93
C GLN A 11 -29.60 6.75 9.19
N LEU A 12 -29.53 5.57 8.59
CA LEU A 12 -28.34 4.73 8.58
C LEU A 12 -27.71 4.84 7.18
N SER A 13 -26.39 4.94 7.13
CA SER A 13 -25.62 4.93 5.89
C SER A 13 -24.51 3.89 5.93
N PHE A 14 -24.24 3.28 4.78
CA PHE A 14 -23.15 2.32 4.59
C PHE A 14 -22.40 2.71 3.33
N ASP A 15 -21.12 3.01 3.48
CA ASP A 15 -20.24 3.38 2.38
C ASP A 15 -19.08 2.40 2.30
N ILE A 16 -18.90 1.78 1.13
CA ILE A 16 -17.81 0.84 0.87
C ILE A 16 -16.86 1.47 -0.13
N MET A 17 -15.64 1.75 0.32
CA MET A 17 -14.56 2.23 -0.52
C MET A 17 -13.78 1.04 -1.10
N ASN A 18 -13.40 1.15 -2.38
CA ASN A 18 -12.64 0.13 -3.09
C ASN A 18 -13.35 -1.25 -3.15
N VAL A 19 -14.62 -1.25 -3.60
CA VAL A 19 -15.45 -2.46 -3.77
C VAL A 19 -14.81 -3.50 -4.70
N GLY A 20 -14.05 -3.06 -5.70
CA GLY A 20 -13.32 -3.97 -6.59
C GLY A 20 -12.31 -4.84 -5.85
N ASN A 21 -11.55 -4.25 -4.92
CA ASN A 21 -10.61 -4.97 -4.07
C ASN A 21 -11.31 -5.92 -3.07
N LEU A 22 -12.54 -5.57 -2.63
CA LEU A 22 -13.37 -6.46 -1.80
C LEU A 22 -13.75 -7.75 -2.54
N ILE A 23 -14.07 -7.66 -3.84
CA ILE A 23 -14.43 -8.82 -4.67
C ILE A 23 -13.17 -9.63 -5.06
N ASN A 24 -12.09 -8.93 -5.42
CA ASN A 24 -10.82 -9.54 -5.75
C ASN A 24 -9.68 -8.74 -5.14
N SER A 25 -9.02 -9.33 -4.15
CA SER A 25 -7.92 -8.68 -3.42
C SER A 25 -6.73 -8.30 -4.30
N LYS A 26 -6.63 -8.78 -5.55
CA LYS A 26 -5.56 -8.42 -6.49
C LYS A 26 -5.85 -7.15 -7.28
N TRP A 27 -7.06 -6.62 -7.23
CA TRP A 27 -7.46 -5.45 -8.02
C TRP A 27 -7.17 -4.14 -7.29
N GLY A 28 -6.59 -3.17 -7.99
CA GLY A 28 -6.27 -1.85 -7.44
C GLY A 28 -5.06 -1.82 -6.48
N ILE A 29 -4.26 -2.90 -6.42
CA ILE A 29 -3.01 -2.95 -5.64
C ILE A 29 -1.85 -2.46 -6.50
N SER A 30 -1.05 -1.54 -5.95
CA SER A 30 0.15 -1.04 -6.62
C SER A 30 1.29 -2.04 -6.52
N LYS A 31 2.19 -2.04 -7.50
CA LYS A 31 3.43 -2.82 -7.46
C LYS A 31 4.61 -1.90 -7.22
N THR A 32 5.51 -2.30 -6.33
CA THR A 32 6.75 -1.59 -6.03
C THR A 32 7.97 -2.38 -6.47
N ASN A 33 9.03 -1.68 -6.86
CA ASN A 33 10.34 -2.24 -7.19
C ASN A 33 11.33 -2.19 -6.01
N THR A 34 10.87 -1.88 -4.79
CA THR A 34 11.72 -1.89 -3.59
C THR A 34 12.44 -3.24 -3.40
N VAL A 35 11.77 -4.35 -3.76
CA VAL A 35 12.34 -5.70 -3.69
C VAL A 35 13.55 -5.92 -4.59
N SER A 36 13.77 -5.07 -5.59
CA SER A 36 14.87 -5.16 -6.55
C SER A 36 15.84 -3.98 -6.46
N ASN A 37 16.00 -3.41 -5.26
CA ASN A 37 16.80 -2.19 -5.04
C ASN A 37 16.38 -1.02 -5.92
N SER A 38 15.08 -0.89 -6.18
CA SER A 38 14.53 0.10 -7.09
C SER A 38 15.17 0.05 -8.48
N ASN A 39 15.37 -1.17 -9.01
CA ASN A 39 16.04 -1.48 -10.27
C ASN A 39 17.56 -1.18 -10.31
N ARG A 40 18.21 -0.93 -9.18
CA ARG A 40 19.66 -0.75 -9.11
C ARG A 40 20.35 -2.10 -8.92
N ILE A 41 20.76 -2.70 -10.03
CA ILE A 41 21.42 -4.03 -10.05
C ILE A 41 22.80 -3.98 -9.39
N LEU A 42 23.51 -2.86 -9.53
CA LEU A 42 24.83 -2.66 -8.96
C LEU A 42 24.77 -1.87 -7.65
N LYS A 43 25.53 -2.33 -6.66
CA LYS A 43 25.80 -1.66 -5.40
C LYS A 43 27.25 -1.18 -5.39
N TYR A 44 27.47 0.08 -5.05
CA TYR A 44 28.81 0.62 -4.86
C TYR A 44 29.39 0.11 -3.54
N GLU A 45 30.60 -0.46 -3.59
CA GLU A 45 31.29 -1.02 -2.41
C GLU A 45 32.45 -0.13 -1.94
N GLY A 46 32.80 0.91 -2.69
CA GLY A 46 33.92 1.80 -2.38
C GLY A 46 34.98 1.83 -3.46
N VAL A 47 36.17 2.31 -3.11
CA VAL A 47 37.35 2.28 -3.97
C VAL A 47 38.28 1.15 -3.58
N LYS A 48 39.05 0.63 -4.54
CA LYS A 48 39.89 -0.55 -4.35
C LYS A 48 40.95 -0.39 -3.26
N SER A 49 41.51 0.81 -3.09
CA SER A 49 42.37 1.17 -1.96
C SER A 49 42.50 2.69 -1.81
N ALA A 50 43.13 3.16 -0.72
CA ALA A 50 43.42 4.59 -0.54
C ALA A 50 44.33 5.19 -1.63
N THR A 51 45.11 4.34 -2.32
CA THR A 51 46.03 4.73 -3.40
C THR A 51 45.49 4.43 -4.81
N ASP A 52 44.53 3.51 -4.93
CA ASP A 52 43.85 3.14 -6.18
C ASP A 52 42.36 3.47 -6.03
N LEU A 53 42.00 4.65 -6.53
CA LEU A 53 40.64 5.21 -6.45
C LEU A 53 39.66 4.58 -7.45
N THR A 54 40.00 3.44 -8.05
CA THR A 54 39.09 2.72 -8.96
C THR A 54 37.84 2.27 -8.19
N PRO A 55 36.63 2.66 -8.62
CA PRO A 55 35.39 2.30 -7.95
C PRO A 55 35.05 0.81 -8.17
N VAL A 56 34.70 0.14 -7.08
CA VAL A 56 34.31 -1.27 -7.05
C VAL A 56 32.81 -1.37 -6.85
N PHE A 57 32.18 -2.23 -7.66
CA PHE A 57 30.74 -2.50 -7.60
C PHE A 57 30.50 -4.00 -7.39
N SER A 58 29.44 -4.32 -6.66
CA SER A 58 28.93 -5.67 -6.47
C SER A 58 27.50 -5.78 -7.01
N MET A 59 27.02 -6.99 -7.25
CA MET A 59 25.60 -7.19 -7.53
C MET A 59 24.78 -7.12 -6.25
N TYR A 60 23.67 -6.39 -6.30
CA TYR A 60 22.71 -6.32 -5.21
C TYR A 60 22.13 -7.70 -4.92
N LYS A 61 22.03 -8.03 -3.63
CA LYS A 61 21.47 -9.28 -3.13
C LYS A 61 20.40 -8.99 -2.10
N VAL A 62 19.32 -9.76 -2.14
CA VAL A 62 18.24 -9.76 -1.15
C VAL A 62 18.38 -11.03 -0.34
N ASN A 63 18.60 -10.90 0.97
CA ASN A 63 18.80 -12.05 1.89
C ASN A 63 19.90 -13.03 1.44
N GLY A 64 20.98 -12.52 0.83
CA GLY A 64 22.13 -13.33 0.38
C GLY A 64 22.01 -13.91 -1.04
N GLU A 65 20.82 -13.86 -1.63
CA GLU A 65 20.53 -14.36 -2.98
C GLU A 65 20.36 -13.22 -3.98
N TYR A 66 20.56 -13.52 -5.27
CA TYR A 66 20.28 -12.54 -6.34
C TYR A 66 18.76 -12.31 -6.45
N PRO A 67 18.31 -11.05 -6.61
CA PRO A 67 16.88 -10.75 -6.75
C PRO A 67 16.32 -11.45 -8.00
N THR A 68 15.35 -12.34 -7.80
CA THR A 68 14.69 -13.11 -8.88
C THR A 68 13.43 -12.42 -9.40
N LYS A 69 12.98 -11.35 -8.74
CA LYS A 69 11.78 -10.58 -9.10
C LYS A 69 12.11 -9.09 -9.12
N THR A 70 11.63 -8.39 -10.15
CA THR A 70 11.78 -6.94 -10.29
C THR A 70 10.74 -6.16 -9.49
N TYR A 71 9.52 -6.70 -9.38
CA TYR A 71 8.38 -6.05 -8.73
C TYR A 71 7.68 -6.98 -7.76
N ASP A 72 7.16 -6.42 -6.68
CA ASP A 72 6.28 -7.11 -5.75
C ASP A 72 5.09 -6.22 -5.37
N THR A 73 4.03 -6.81 -4.82
CA THR A 73 2.84 -6.08 -4.38
C THR A 73 3.18 -5.14 -3.24
N TYR A 74 2.70 -3.90 -3.32
CA TYR A 74 2.81 -2.93 -2.26
C TYR A 74 1.81 -3.27 -1.16
N GLN A 75 2.31 -3.76 -0.02
CA GLN A 75 1.47 -4.20 1.09
C GLN A 75 1.18 -3.02 2.03
N ASN A 76 0.24 -2.14 1.64
CA ASN A 76 -0.18 -1.02 2.48
C ASN A 76 -1.69 -1.05 2.74
N TYR A 77 -2.08 -0.83 4.00
CA TYR A 77 -3.46 -0.73 4.45
C TYR A 77 -4.29 0.31 3.71
N SER A 78 -3.66 1.33 3.12
CA SER A 78 -4.34 2.31 2.28
C SER A 78 -4.96 1.70 1.02
N GLU A 79 -4.46 0.57 0.55
CA GLU A 79 -4.94 -0.10 -0.68
C GLU A 79 -6.05 -1.13 -0.41
N CYS A 80 -6.34 -1.42 0.87
CA CYS A 80 -7.44 -2.30 1.24
C CYS A 80 -8.80 -1.61 1.08
N TRP A 81 -9.85 -2.42 0.89
CA TRP A 81 -11.23 -1.96 0.99
C TRP A 81 -11.56 -1.45 2.40
N LYS A 82 -12.50 -0.51 2.50
CA LYS A 82 -12.97 0.05 3.77
C LYS A 82 -14.48 0.12 3.78
N LEU A 83 -15.09 -0.18 4.92
CA LEU A 83 -16.51 0.04 5.17
C LEU A 83 -16.67 1.11 6.23
N GLN A 84 -17.50 2.11 5.94
CA GLN A 84 -17.90 3.14 6.87
C GLN A 84 -19.40 3.02 7.13
N VAL A 85 -19.76 2.99 8.41
CA VAL A 85 -21.17 2.97 8.86
C VAL A 85 -21.47 4.30 9.54
N GLY A 86 -22.51 4.98 9.09
CA GLY A 86 -22.97 6.25 9.62
C GLY A 86 -24.34 6.13 10.24
N ILE A 87 -24.54 6.82 11.37
CA ILE A 87 -25.86 7.07 11.94
C ILE A 87 -26.07 8.57 12.03
N ARG A 88 -27.20 9.04 11.50
CA ARG A 88 -27.61 10.43 11.59
C ARG A 88 -28.98 10.50 12.23
N TYR A 89 -29.11 11.40 13.20
CA TYR A 89 -30.39 11.77 13.77
C TYR A 89 -30.77 13.17 13.29
N VAL A 90 -31.97 13.31 12.73
CA VAL A 90 -32.49 14.57 12.20
C VAL A 90 -33.50 15.14 13.19
N PHE A 91 -33.14 16.27 13.79
CA PHE A 91 -34.02 17.04 14.67
C PHE A 91 -35.02 17.84 13.81
N ASN A 92 -36.30 17.82 14.20
CA ASN A 92 -37.40 18.50 13.53
C ASN A 92 -38.34 19.09 14.57
#